data_AF-A0A2N3FG66-F1
#
_entry.id   AF-A0A2N3FG66-F1
#
_cell.length_a   1.000
_cell.length_b   1.000
_cell.length_c   1.000
_cell.angle_alpha   90.00
_cell.angle_beta   90.00
_cell.angle_gamma   90.00
#
_symmetry.space_group_name_H-M   'P 1'
#
loop_
_entity.id
_entity.type
_entity.pdbx_description
1 polymer ?
#
loop_
_entity_poly.entity_id
_entity_poly.type
_entity_poly.pdbx_seq_one_letter_code
_entity_poly.pdbx_strand_id
1 'polypeptide(L)'
;MTSIAIIINNYFHDVATAVLIASAALVWALDRAAANDTGGRAGELLRAAYPRLVLVARVALVWIVLGGIPRTIFFTRFEWDPAVVRGIVPALVIKHVLMIVGVLLGGVMWARIGRRVRAGESA
;
A
#
# COMPACT_ATOMS: atom_id res chain seq x y z
N MET A 1 17.77 14.41 17.34
CA MET A 1 16.34 14.47 16.94
C MET A 1 16.12 14.03 15.49
N THR A 2 16.95 14.43 14.53
CA THR A 2 16.88 14.02 13.11
C THR A 2 16.91 12.51 12.88
N SER A 3 17.74 11.75 13.61
CA SER A 3 17.79 10.29 13.52
C SER A 3 16.47 9.60 13.89
N ILE A 4 15.78 10.12 14.91
CA ILE A 4 14.48 9.59 15.35
C ILE A 4 13.43 9.85 14.27
N ALA A 5 13.44 11.04 13.67
CA ALA A 5 12.51 11.37 12.58
C ALA A 5 12.68 10.46 11.36
N ILE A 6 13.91 10.08 10.99
CA ILE A 6 14.17 9.15 9.88
C ILE A 6 13.65 7.76 10.20
N ILE A 7 13.88 7.26 11.41
CA ILE A 7 13.37 5.95 11.86
C ILE A 7 11.83 5.94 11.83
N ILE A 8 11.20 6.99 12.35
CA ILE A 8 9.75 7.15 12.32
C ILE A 8 9.23 7.21 10.87
N ASN A 9 9.90 7.96 9.98
CA ASN A 9 9.56 8.01 8.57
C ASN A 9 9.62 6.62 7.91
N ASN A 10 10.68 5.84 8.19
CA ASN A 10 10.83 4.50 7.64
C ASN A 10 9.68 3.58 8.10
N TYR A 11 9.27 3.71 9.36
CA TYR A 11 8.11 3.00 9.88
C TYR A 11 6.81 3.42 9.19
N PHE A 12 6.56 4.73 9.03
CA PHE A 12 5.38 5.21 8.32
C PHE A 12 5.36 4.81 6.85
N HIS A 13 6.52 4.76 6.18
CA HIS A 13 6.64 4.25 4.81
C HIS A 13 6.23 2.77 4.72
N ASP A 14 6.64 1.95 5.69
CA ASP A 14 6.24 0.53 5.78
C ASP A 14 4.74 0.39 6.03
N VAL A 15 4.18 1.17 6.97
CA VAL A 15 2.74 1.22 7.25
C VAL A 15 1.94 1.68 6.03
N ALA A 16 2.40 2.69 5.30
CA ALA A 16 1.73 3.19 4.09
C ALA A 16 1.65 2.10 3.01
N THR A 17 2.70 1.29 2.86
CA THR A 17 2.70 0.13 1.96
C THR A 17 1.65 -0.90 2.37
N ALA A 18 1.57 -1.23 3.67
CA ALA A 18 0.54 -2.13 4.18
C ALA A 18 -0.89 -1.58 3.97
N VAL A 19 -1.11 -0.27 4.19
CA VAL A 19 -2.40 0.40 3.98
C VAL A 19 -2.81 0.37 2.50
N LEU A 20 -1.87 0.58 1.58
CA LEU A 20 -2.14 0.47 0.14
C LEU A 20 -2.63 -0.94 -0.23
N ILE A 21 -1.95 -1.97 0.27
CA ILE A 21 -2.32 -3.37 0.01
C ILE A 21 -3.66 -3.72 0.66
N ALA A 22 -3.85 -3.36 1.93
CA ALA A 22 -5.07 -3.66 2.68
C ALA A 22 -6.29 -2.97 2.06
N SER A 23 -6.16 -1.71 1.64
CA SER A 23 -7.23 -1.00 0.94
C SER A 23 -7.55 -1.62 -0.42
N ALA A 24 -6.55 -2.07 -1.19
CA ALA A 24 -6.76 -2.79 -2.44
C ALA A 24 -7.49 -4.12 -2.24
N ALA A 25 -7.09 -4.90 -1.22
CA ALA A 25 -7.72 -6.15 -0.86
C ALA A 25 -9.17 -5.95 -0.40
N LEU A 26 -9.44 -4.89 0.39
CA LEU A 26 -10.79 -4.55 0.84
C LEU A 26 -11.71 -4.18 -0.33
N VAL A 27 -11.25 -3.32 -1.25
CA VAL A 27 -12.04 -3.00 -2.45
C VAL A 27 -12.28 -4.25 -3.30
N TRP A 28 -11.28 -5.10 -3.46
CA TRP A 28 -11.43 -6.36 -4.20
C TRP A 28 -12.47 -7.29 -3.56
N ALA A 29 -12.46 -7.42 -2.22
CA ALA A 29 -13.44 -8.21 -1.49
C ALA A 29 -14.86 -7.63 -1.63
N LEU A 30 -15.01 -6.31 -1.56
CA LEU A 30 -16.30 -5.63 -1.76
C LEU A 30 -16.81 -5.76 -3.20
N ASP A 31 -15.95 -5.65 -4.20
CA ASP A 31 -16.28 -5.89 -5.61
C ASP A 31 -16.76 -7.33 -5.84
N ARG A 32 -16.08 -8.30 -5.22
CA ARG A 32 -16.49 -9.71 -5.31
C ARG A 32 -17.79 -9.99 -4.57
N ALA A 33 -18.05 -9.31 -3.45
CA ALA A 33 -19.31 -9.42 -2.74
C ALA A 33 -20.47 -8.80 -3.54
N ALA A 34 -20.26 -7.63 -4.15
CA ALA A 34 -21.24 -6.97 -5.01
C ALA A 34 -21.63 -7.84 -6.21
N ALA A 35 -20.65 -8.45 -6.90
CA ALA A 35 -20.89 -9.30 -8.06
C ALA A 35 -21.73 -10.57 -7.77
N ASN A 36 -21.87 -10.97 -6.50
CA ASN A 36 -22.69 -12.12 -6.10
C ASN A 36 -23.97 -11.69 -5.36
N ASP A 37 -24.23 -10.39 -5.23
CA ASP A 37 -25.36 -9.87 -4.46
C ASP A 37 -26.55 -9.54 -5.37
N THR A 38 -27.52 -10.45 -5.42
CA THR A 38 -28.80 -10.22 -6.11
C THR A 38 -29.66 -9.12 -5.48
N GLY A 39 -29.36 -8.71 -4.24
CA GLY A 39 -30.08 -7.65 -3.52
C GLY A 39 -29.49 -6.25 -3.66
N GLY A 40 -28.35 -6.08 -4.33
CA GLY A 40 -27.72 -4.79 -4.65
C GLY A 40 -27.10 -4.01 -3.48
N ARG A 41 -27.30 -4.44 -2.23
CA ARG A 41 -26.83 -3.77 -1.00
C ARG A 41 -25.30 -3.72 -0.91
N ALA A 42 -24.60 -4.77 -1.33
CA ALA A 42 -23.16 -4.82 -1.39
C ALA A 42 -22.59 -3.87 -2.46
N GLY A 43 -23.29 -3.73 -3.59
CA GLY A 43 -22.97 -2.74 -4.63
C GLY A 43 -23.10 -1.29 -4.13
N GLU A 44 -24.16 -0.99 -3.38
CA GLU A 44 -24.33 0.32 -2.73
C GLU A 44 -23.22 0.62 -1.72
N LEU A 45 -22.88 -0.35 -0.86
CA LEU A 45 -21.78 -0.21 0.09
C LEU A 45 -20.45 0.03 -0.62
N LEU A 46 -20.16 -0.70 -1.70
CA LEU A 46 -18.97 -0.50 -2.51
C LEU A 46 -18.93 0.92 -3.07
N ARG A 47 -20.02 1.41 -3.69
CA ARG A 47 -20.08 2.78 -4.25
C ARG A 47 -19.88 3.84 -3.17
N ALA A 48 -20.45 3.65 -1.98
CA ALA A 48 -20.31 4.57 -0.86
C ALA A 48 -18.89 4.57 -0.25
N ALA A 49 -18.24 3.40 -0.18
CA ALA A 49 -16.91 3.23 0.41
C ALA A 49 -15.79 3.60 -0.58
N TYR A 50 -15.98 3.33 -1.87
CA TYR A 50 -14.98 3.50 -2.92
C TYR A 50 -14.28 4.87 -2.94
N PRO A 51 -14.96 6.03 -2.92
CA PRO A 51 -14.26 7.33 -2.96
C PRO A 51 -13.35 7.55 -1.74
N ARG A 52 -13.76 7.05 -0.57
CA ARG A 52 -12.93 7.13 0.66
C ARG A 52 -11.72 6.21 0.55
N LEU A 53 -11.90 5.01 0.04
CA LEU A 53 -10.81 4.05 -0.17
C LEU A 53 -9.81 4.56 -1.22
N VAL A 54 -10.27 5.23 -2.28
CA VAL A 54 -9.40 5.90 -3.26
C VAL A 54 -8.57 6.99 -2.60
N LEU A 55 -9.16 7.80 -1.72
CA LEU A 55 -8.42 8.82 -0.99
C LEU A 55 -7.33 8.19 -0.11
N VAL A 56 -7.68 7.15 0.66
CA VAL A 56 -6.73 6.39 1.50
C VAL A 56 -5.56 5.85 0.67
N ALA A 57 -5.85 5.22 -0.47
CA ALA A 57 -4.83 4.67 -1.36
C ALA A 57 -3.94 5.75 -1.98
N ARG A 58 -4.51 6.90 -2.36
CA ARG A 58 -3.74 8.05 -2.88
C ARG A 58 -2.82 8.64 -1.82
N VAL A 59 -3.32 8.85 -0.61
CA VAL A 59 -2.50 9.36 0.51
C VAL A 59 -1.38 8.38 0.83
N ALA A 60 -1.68 7.08 0.88
CA ALA A 60 -0.67 6.04 1.08
C ALA A 60 0.40 6.07 -0.03
N LEU A 61 -0.01 6.15 -1.30
CA LEU A 61 0.91 6.19 -2.44
C LEU A 61 1.80 7.44 -2.43
N VAL A 62 1.22 8.61 -2.16
CA VAL A 62 1.98 9.86 -2.01
C VAL A 62 3.00 9.73 -0.88
N TRP A 63 2.61 9.15 0.26
CA TRP A 63 3.52 8.96 1.37
C TRP A 63 4.62 7.93 1.07
N ILE A 64 4.33 6.84 0.35
CA ILE A 64 5.34 5.87 -0.09
C ILE A 64 6.41 6.58 -0.93
N VAL A 65 6.00 7.44 -1.88
CA VAL A 65 6.94 8.19 -2.71
C VAL A 65 7.73 9.21 -1.87
N LEU A 66 7.04 10.07 -1.11
CA LEU A 66 7.69 11.15 -0.35
C LEU A 66 8.55 10.61 0.79
N GLY A 67 8.07 9.62 1.54
CA GLY A 67 8.79 8.96 2.63
C GLY A 67 9.90 8.04 2.14
N GLY A 68 9.84 7.57 0.89
CA GLY A 68 10.89 6.80 0.25
C GLY A 68 12.15 7.62 -0.06
N ILE A 69 12.01 8.94 -0.27
CA ILE A 69 13.13 9.84 -0.56
C ILE A 69 14.15 9.87 0.60
N PRO A 70 13.79 10.30 1.82
CA PRO A 70 14.74 10.32 2.93
C PRO A 70 15.23 8.92 3.29
N ARG A 71 14.38 7.89 3.14
CA ARG A 71 14.77 6.49 3.34
C ARG A 71 15.91 6.07 2.43
N THR A 72 15.85 6.44 1.15
CA THR A 72 16.88 6.10 0.16
C THR A 72 18.18 6.87 0.42
N ILE A 73 18.09 8.17 0.75
CA ILE A 73 19.26 9.02 1.04
C ILE A 73 20.04 8.50 2.26
N PHE A 74 19.32 8.08 3.30
CA PHE A 74 19.94 7.63 4.56
C PHE A 74 19.99 6.11 4.72
N PHE A 75 19.78 5.35 3.64
CA PHE A 75 19.67 3.89 3.66
C PHE A 75 20.88 3.21 4.30
N THR A 76 22.09 3.60 3.87
CA THR A 76 23.33 2.97 4.34
C THR A 76 23.45 3.07 5.87
N ARG A 77 23.20 4.26 6.42
CA ARG A 77 23.39 4.56 7.83
C ARG A 77 22.36 3.89 8.75
N PHE A 78 21.09 3.85 8.34
CA PHE A 78 20.00 3.40 9.22
C PHE A 78 19.52 1.97 8.95
N GLU A 79 19.83 1.41 7.77
CA GLU A 79 19.37 0.06 7.41
C GLU A 79 20.53 -0.87 7.09
N TRP A 80 21.47 -0.45 6.23
CA TRP A 80 22.57 -1.32 5.79
C TRP A 80 23.59 -1.60 6.88
N ASP A 81 24.20 -0.57 7.46
CA ASP A 81 25.26 -0.74 8.47
C ASP A 81 24.76 -1.55 9.68
N PRO A 82 23.56 -1.27 10.25
CA PRO A 82 23.01 -2.10 11.32
C PRO A 82 22.73 -3.53 10.88
N ALA A 83 22.32 -3.76 9.63
CA ALA A 83 22.04 -5.11 9.13
C ALA A 83 23.32 -5.93 8.93
N VAL A 84 24.40 -5.30 8.49
CA VAL A 84 25.73 -5.94 8.39
C VAL A 84 26.24 -6.32 9.77
N VAL A 85 26.21 -5.37 10.72
CA VAL A 85 26.66 -5.61 12.10
C VAL A 85 25.85 -6.72 12.78
N ARG A 86 24.55 -6.81 12.48
CA ARG A 86 23.66 -7.85 13.04
C ARG A 86 23.61 -9.14 12.24
N GLY A 87 24.28 -9.23 11.09
CA GLY A 87 24.25 -10.41 10.22
C GLY A 87 22.88 -10.70 9.57
N ILE A 88 22.01 -9.69 9.44
CA ILE A 88 20.62 -9.84 8.93
C ILE A 88 20.43 -9.30 7.52
N VAL A 89 21.51 -9.11 6.76
CA VAL A 89 21.47 -8.62 5.37
C VAL A 89 20.47 -9.41 4.49
N PRO A 90 20.40 -10.76 4.53
CA PRO A 90 19.41 -11.49 3.76
C PRO A 90 17.97 -11.12 4.11
N ALA A 91 17.65 -10.93 5.39
CA ALA A 91 16.33 -10.51 5.83
C ALA A 91 15.99 -9.10 5.36
N LEU A 92 16.98 -8.18 5.35
CA LEU A 92 16.81 -6.83 4.81
C LEU A 92 16.47 -6.86 3.31
N VAL A 93 17.13 -7.71 2.54
CA VAL A 93 16.85 -7.88 1.10
C VAL A 93 15.43 -8.40 0.89
N ILE A 94 15.04 -9.46 1.61
CA ILE A 94 13.67 -10.02 1.53
C ILE A 94 12.63 -8.95 1.84
N LYS A 95 12.85 -8.14 2.89
CA LYS A 95 11.96 -7.01 3.23
C LYS A 95 11.76 -6.08 2.03
N HIS A 96 12.84 -5.66 1.36
CA HIS A 96 12.73 -4.73 0.23
C HIS A 96 12.03 -5.36 -0.97
N VAL A 97 12.29 -6.63 -1.27
CA VAL A 97 11.60 -7.37 -2.32
C VAL A 97 10.10 -7.43 -2.03
N LEU A 98 9.70 -7.82 -0.82
CA LEU A 98 8.29 -7.88 -0.42
C LEU A 98 7.62 -6.51 -0.49
N MET A 99 8.30 -5.46 -0.06
CA MET A 99 7.81 -4.09 -0.13
C MET A 99 7.56 -3.64 -1.58
N ILE A 100 8.52 -3.87 -2.48
CA ILE A 100 8.39 -3.53 -3.90
C ILE A 100 7.23 -4.31 -4.53
N VAL A 101 7.18 -5.62 -4.30
CA VAL A 101 6.10 -6.49 -4.80
C VAL A 101 4.75 -6.02 -4.26
N GLY A 102 4.67 -5.68 -2.97
CA GLY A 102 3.47 -5.18 -2.33
C GLY A 102 2.95 -3.89 -2.96
N VAL A 103 3.83 -2.91 -3.20
CA VAL A 103 3.47 -1.65 -3.86
C VAL A 103 3.00 -1.88 -5.30
N LEU A 104 3.72 -2.72 -6.06
CA LEU A 104 3.37 -3.04 -7.44
C LEU A 104 2.02 -3.76 -7.53
N LEU A 105 1.81 -4.81 -6.74
CA LEU A 105 0.56 -5.56 -6.71
C LEU A 105 -0.61 -4.68 -6.25
N GLY A 106 -0.42 -3.93 -5.16
CA GLY A 106 -1.43 -2.98 -4.65
C GLY A 106 -1.81 -1.94 -5.70
N GLY A 107 -0.82 -1.36 -6.39
CA GLY A 107 -1.03 -0.40 -7.48
C GLY A 107 -1.76 -1.01 -8.67
N VAL A 108 -1.37 -2.20 -9.11
CA VAL A 108 -2.02 -2.91 -10.23
C VAL A 108 -3.47 -3.27 -9.89
N MET A 109 -3.73 -3.75 -8.67
CA MET A 109 -5.09 -4.05 -8.20
C MET A 109 -5.97 -2.80 -8.21
N TRP A 110 -5.47 -1.67 -7.70
CA TRP A 110 -6.17 -0.39 -7.73
C TRP A 110 -6.46 0.09 -9.15
N ALA A 111 -5.49 -0.01 -10.06
CA ALA A 111 -5.67 0.35 -11.46
C ALA A 111 -6.68 -0.57 -12.18
N ARG A 112 -6.74 -1.85 -11.81
CA ARG A 112 -7.69 -2.81 -12.40
C ARG A 112 -9.11 -2.58 -11.90
N ILE A 113 -9.30 -2.43 -10.59
CA ILE A 113 -10.64 -2.21 -10.01
C ILE A 113 -11.17 -0.83 -10.40
N GLY A 114 -10.32 0.20 -10.38
CA GLY A 114 -10.73 1.54 -10.76
C GLY A 114 -11.13 1.68 -12.22
N ARG A 115 -10.66 0.80 -13.12
CA ARG A 115 -11.17 0.72 -14.50
C ARG A 115 -12.57 0.12 -14.54
N ARG A 116 -12.81 -1.00 -13.84
CA ARG A 116 -14.14 -1.67 -13.81
C ARG A 116 -15.24 -0.80 -13.22
N VAL A 117 -14.95 -0.13 -12.09
CA VAL A 117 -15.90 0.76 -11.43
C VAL A 117 -16.27 1.95 -12.34
N ARG A 118 -15.31 2.49 -13.10
CA ARG A 118 -15.58 3.59 -14.06
C ARG A 118 -16.31 3.13 -15.32
N ALA A 119 -16.04 1.90 -15.76
CA ALA A 119 -16.71 1.30 -16.91
C ALA A 119 -18.16 0.86 -16.61
N GLY A 120 -18.60 0.93 -15.35
CA GLY A 120 -19.93 0.47 -14.94
C GLY A 120 -20.08 -1.05 -14.94
N GLU A 121 -18.96 -1.79 -15.04
CA GLU A 121 -18.93 -3.27 -15.05
C GLU A 121 -19.12 -3.87 -13.66
N SER A 122 -18.97 -3.07 -12.61
CA SER A 122 -19.34 -3.44 -11.24
C SER A 122 -20.84 -3.19 -11.05
N ALA A 123 -21.65 -4.12 -11.55
CA ALA A 123 -23.08 -4.27 -11.29
C ALA A 123 -23.30 -5.53 -10.46
#